data_AF-A0A1F2R8Z9-F1
#
_entry.id   AF-A0A1F2R8Z9-F1
#
_cell.length_a   1.000
_cell.length_b   1.000
_cell.length_c   1.000
_cell.angle_alpha   90.00
_cell.angle_beta   90.00
_cell.angle_gamma   90.00
#
_symmetry.space_group_name_H-M   'P 1'
#
loop_
_entity.id
_entity.type
_entity.pdbx_description
1 polymer ?
#
loop_
_entity_poly.entity_id
_entity_poly.type
_entity_poly.pdbx_seq_one_letter_code
_entity_poly.pdbx_strand_id
1 'polypeptide(L)'
;MITGDCISCGACEPVCPNHGIRKHETRSIYVIDSDSCTECVGFYRNQQCEVVCPMNCCLPDPRNVKSEAVLFELAQSIHPDKVLTLTVETSHFQKPIAEKWWKRLFGSEPTGNAVSCPQPAKE
;
A
#
# COMPACT_ATOMS: atom_id res chain seq x y z
N MET A 1 -3.89 -2.12 9.69
CA MET A 1 -4.17 -1.63 11.06
C MET A 1 -3.13 -0.60 11.51
N ILE A 2 -3.43 0.19 12.55
CA ILE A 2 -2.46 1.10 13.21
C ILE A 2 -2.16 0.55 14.61
N THR A 3 -0.88 0.39 14.97
CA THR A 3 -0.46 -0.13 16.28
C THR A 3 -0.50 0.93 17.38
N GLY A 4 -0.23 0.51 18.63
CA GLY A 4 -0.16 1.40 19.79
C GLY A 4 0.99 2.40 19.77
N ASP A 5 1.94 2.26 18.84
CA ASP A 5 3.10 3.16 18.69
C ASP A 5 2.74 4.49 17.99
N CYS A 6 1.46 4.65 17.62
CA CYS A 6 0.96 5.86 16.98
C CYS A 6 1.07 7.08 17.92
N ILE A 7 1.77 8.12 17.43
CA ILE A 7 1.94 9.39 18.15
C ILE A 7 0.87 10.45 17.81
N SER A 8 -0.21 10.07 17.12
CA SER A 8 -1.29 10.99 16.71
C SER A 8 -0.85 12.24 15.92
N CYS A 9 0.15 12.12 15.03
CA CYS A 9 0.62 13.24 14.21
C CYS A 9 -0.34 13.67 13.08
N GLY A 10 -1.29 12.81 12.68
CA GLY A 10 -2.29 13.11 11.65
C GLY A 10 -1.83 13.01 10.19
N ALA A 11 -0.56 12.69 9.93
CA ALA A 11 -0.02 12.64 8.57
C ALA A 11 -0.72 11.61 7.64
N CYS A 12 -1.24 10.51 8.20
CA CYS A 12 -1.85 9.42 7.43
C CYS A 12 -3.30 9.68 6.99
N GLU A 13 -4.03 10.56 7.67
CA GLU A 13 -5.45 10.86 7.40
C GLU A 13 -5.69 11.45 6.00
N PRO A 14 -5.00 12.53 5.57
CA PRO A 14 -5.29 13.17 4.28
C PRO A 14 -4.79 12.38 3.07
N VAL A 15 -3.90 11.39 3.25
CA VAL A 15 -3.32 10.61 2.14
C VAL A 15 -4.12 9.34 1.80
N CYS A 16 -5.09 8.96 2.63
CA CYS A 16 -5.91 7.77 2.38
C CYS A 16 -6.90 8.05 1.23
N PRO A 17 -6.84 7.31 0.09
CA PRO A 17 -7.72 7.57 -1.04
C PRO A 17 -9.20 7.32 -0.72
N ASN A 18 -9.48 6.51 0.29
CA ASN A 18 -10.84 6.13 0.70
C ASN A 18 -11.33 6.91 1.92
N HIS A 19 -10.52 7.84 2.45
CA HIS A 19 -10.83 8.58 3.68
C HIS A 19 -11.18 7.68 4.88
N GLY A 20 -10.65 6.45 4.90
CA GLY A 20 -10.94 5.43 5.92
C GLY A 20 -10.10 5.54 7.20
N ILE A 21 -9.32 6.61 7.37
CA ILE A 21 -8.47 6.82 8.54
C ILE A 21 -9.03 7.95 9.37
N ARG A 22 -9.22 7.71 10.68
CA ARG A 22 -9.76 8.70 11.60
C ARG A 22 -9.10 8.61 12.97
N LYS A 23 -9.16 9.69 13.73
CA LYS A 23 -8.75 9.67 15.14
C LYS A 23 -9.71 8.78 15.94
N HIS A 24 -9.18 7.95 16.83
CA HIS A 24 -10.00 7.18 17.76
C HIS A 24 -10.68 8.12 18.77
N GLU A 25 -11.92 7.82 19.16
CA GLU A 25 -12.72 8.71 20.01
C GLU A 25 -12.14 8.88 21.42
N THR A 26 -11.64 7.79 22.01
CA THR A 26 -11.14 7.77 23.39
C THR A 26 -9.64 7.53 23.52
N ARG A 27 -8.97 7.09 22.45
CA ARG A 27 -7.56 6.73 22.48
C ARG A 27 -6.80 7.79 21.71
N SER A 28 -5.62 8.17 22.19
CA SER A 28 -4.73 9.11 21.49
C SER A 28 -3.97 8.42 20.35
N ILE A 29 -4.69 7.69 19.49
CA ILE A 29 -4.17 7.03 18.28
C ILE A 29 -5.13 7.23 17.11
N TYR A 30 -4.61 7.07 15.90
CA TYR A 30 -5.42 6.92 14.70
C TYR A 30 -5.85 5.47 14.50
N VAL A 31 -6.97 5.26 13.81
CA VAL A 31 -7.47 3.95 13.42
C VAL A 31 -7.83 3.93 11.95
N ILE A 32 -7.64 2.75 11.33
CA ILE A 32 -8.07 2.44 9.98
C ILE A 32 -9.40 1.71 10.08
N ASP A 33 -10.40 2.15 9.33
CA ASP A 33 -11.61 1.40 9.07
C ASP A 33 -11.31 0.24 8.10
N SER A 34 -11.51 -0.98 8.60
CA SER A 34 -11.22 -2.22 7.89
C SER A 34 -12.14 -2.47 6.70
N ASP A 35 -13.34 -1.90 6.71
CA ASP A 35 -14.34 -2.11 5.66
C ASP A 35 -14.05 -1.24 4.44
N SER A 36 -13.49 -0.04 4.64
CA SER A 36 -13.07 0.86 3.55
C SER A 36 -11.59 0.71 3.17
N CYS A 37 -10.76 0.01 3.94
CA CYS A 37 -9.34 -0.18 3.60
C CYS A 37 -9.17 -1.11 2.39
N THR A 38 -8.60 -0.56 1.30
CA THR A 38 -8.25 -1.30 0.07
C THR A 38 -6.74 -1.54 -0.07
N GLU A 39 -5.96 -1.28 0.98
CA GLU A 39 -4.49 -1.37 0.93
C GLU A 39 -3.87 -0.56 -0.24
N CYS A 40 -4.55 0.53 -0.62
CA CYS A 40 -4.27 1.38 -1.78
C CYS A 40 -4.36 0.69 -3.16
N VAL A 41 -4.80 -0.57 -3.24
CA VAL A 41 -5.04 -1.26 -4.51
C VAL A 41 -6.03 -0.48 -5.37
N GLY A 42 -5.69 -0.31 -6.65
CA GLY A 42 -6.41 0.51 -7.62
C GLY A 42 -5.95 1.98 -7.68
N PHE A 43 -5.18 2.45 -6.69
CA PHE A 43 -4.70 3.84 -6.61
C PHE A 43 -3.19 3.94 -6.66
N TYR A 44 -2.50 3.19 -5.80
CA TYR A 44 -1.06 3.27 -5.63
C TYR A 44 -0.47 1.90 -5.35
N ARG A 45 0.76 1.68 -5.83
CA ARG A 45 1.54 0.47 -5.52
C ARG A 45 1.75 0.33 -4.02
N ASN A 46 2.18 1.40 -3.34
CA ASN A 46 2.50 1.36 -1.92
C ASN A 46 1.38 1.97 -1.07
N GLN A 47 1.19 1.47 0.15
CA GLN A 47 0.22 2.01 1.10
C GLN A 47 0.67 3.40 1.56
N GLN A 48 -0.10 4.43 1.17
CA GLN A 48 0.28 5.82 1.43
C GLN A 48 0.39 6.14 2.94
N CYS A 49 -0.46 5.53 3.76
CA CYS A 49 -0.42 5.69 5.21
C CYS A 49 0.88 5.14 5.84
N GLU A 50 1.45 4.06 5.28
CA GLU A 50 2.74 3.51 5.72
C GLU A 50 3.88 4.44 5.32
N VAL A 51 3.88 4.92 4.08
CA VAL A 51 4.93 5.80 3.52
C VAL A 51 5.10 7.09 4.33
N VAL A 52 3.99 7.67 4.82
CA VAL A 52 4.03 8.94 5.57
C VAL A 52 4.16 8.75 7.08
N CYS A 53 4.08 7.53 7.59
CA CYS A 53 4.07 7.28 9.03
C CYS A 53 5.50 7.40 9.61
N PRO A 54 5.78 8.38 10.50
CA PRO A 54 7.13 8.54 11.06
C PRO A 54 7.54 7.45 12.05
N MET A 55 6.57 6.67 12.55
CA MET A 55 6.77 5.61 13.55
C MET A 55 6.64 4.20 12.96
N ASN A 56 6.41 4.09 11.65
CA ASN A 56 6.18 2.82 10.96
C ASN A 56 5.10 1.94 11.64
N CYS A 57 4.05 2.58 12.20
CA CYS A 57 3.01 1.90 12.97
C CYS A 57 1.76 1.53 12.13
N CYS A 58 1.75 1.84 10.83
CA CYS A 58 0.70 1.41 9.89
C CYS A 58 1.14 0.09 9.26
N LEU A 59 0.53 -1.02 9.69
CA LEU A 59 0.95 -2.38 9.31
C LEU A 59 -0.22 -3.17 8.70
N PRO A 60 0.03 -4.23 7.90
CA PRO A 60 -1.00 -5.18 7.50
C PRO A 60 -1.77 -5.74 8.70
N ASP A 61 -3.09 -5.87 8.60
CA ASP A 61 -3.90 -6.47 9.67
C ASP A 61 -4.02 -7.98 9.45
N PRO A 62 -3.39 -8.83 10.29
CA PRO A 62 -3.45 -10.28 10.12
C PRO A 62 -4.86 -10.86 10.29
N ARG A 63 -5.81 -10.09 10.85
CA ARG A 63 -7.21 -10.52 11.03
C ARG A 63 -8.12 -10.12 9.88
N ASN A 64 -7.63 -9.31 8.93
CA ASN A 64 -8.40 -8.83 7.79
C ASN A 64 -7.58 -8.95 6.50
N VAL A 65 -7.17 -10.17 6.18
CA VAL A 65 -6.42 -10.47 4.94
C VAL A 65 -7.41 -10.57 3.78
N LYS A 66 -7.21 -9.75 2.75
CA LYS A 66 -8.01 -9.73 1.53
C LYS A 66 -7.13 -10.04 0.32
N SER A 67 -7.70 -10.65 -0.72
CA SER A 67 -7.00 -10.85 -1.99
C SER A 67 -6.97 -9.55 -2.80
N GLU A 68 -6.03 -9.44 -3.75
CA GLU A 68 -5.96 -8.29 -4.66
C GLU A 68 -7.28 -8.01 -5.37
N ALA A 69 -7.96 -9.06 -5.85
CA ALA A 69 -9.24 -8.93 -6.54
C ALA A 69 -10.31 -8.33 -5.62
N VAL A 70 -10.41 -8.83 -4.38
CA VAL A 70 -11.37 -8.32 -3.38
C VAL A 70 -11.07 -6.86 -3.03
N LEU A 71 -9.80 -6.50 -2.87
CA LEU A 71 -9.40 -5.11 -2.59
C LEU A 71 -9.71 -4.18 -3.76
N PHE A 72 -9.54 -4.65 -5.00
CA PHE A 72 -9.83 -3.87 -6.20
C PHE A 72 -11.32 -3.68 -6.46
N GLU A 73 -12.13 -4.74 -6.28
CA GLU A 73 -13.59 -4.66 -6.36
C GLU A 73 -14.15 -3.69 -5.31
N LEU A 74 -13.62 -3.72 -4.09
CA LEU A 74 -13.94 -2.76 -3.04
C LEU A 74 -13.56 -1.33 -3.43
N ALA A 75 -12.39 -1.13 -4.05
CA ALA A 75 -11.98 0.20 -4.51
C ALA A 75 -12.95 0.76 -5.57
N GLN A 76 -13.40 -0.08 -6.51
CA GLN A 76 -14.39 0.30 -7.51
C GLN A 76 -15.76 0.61 -6.92
N SER A 77 -16.18 -0.13 -5.88
CA SER A 77 -17.47 0.12 -5.23
C SER A 77 -17.50 1.43 -4.43
N ILE A 78 -16.37 1.79 -3.81
CA ILE A 78 -16.22 3.06 -3.07
C ILE A 78 -16.12 4.26 -4.03
N HIS A 79 -15.47 4.08 -5.19
CA HIS A 79 -15.21 5.16 -6.16
C HIS A 79 -15.80 4.84 -7.54
N PRO A 80 -17.14 4.79 -7.69
CA PRO A 80 -17.79 4.44 -8.96
C PRO A 80 -17.59 5.50 -10.06
N ASP A 81 -17.18 6.71 -9.68
CA ASP A 81 -16.87 7.83 -10.57
C ASP A 81 -15.45 7.76 -11.15
N LYS A 82 -14.59 6.89 -10.62
CA LYS A 82 -13.18 6.79 -11.02
C LYS A 82 -12.95 5.56 -11.90
N VAL A 83 -12.16 5.75 -12.95
CA VAL A 83 -11.66 4.63 -13.76
C VAL A 83 -10.39 4.10 -13.11
N LEU A 84 -10.53 3.05 -12.29
CA LEU A 84 -9.41 2.37 -11.64
C LEU A 84 -8.85 1.26 -12.53
N THR A 85 -7.53 1.07 -12.49
CA THR A 85 -6.84 0.01 -13.24
C THR A 85 -5.96 -0.81 -12.32
N LEU A 86 -5.86 -2.12 -12.58
CA LEU A 86 -4.86 -2.99 -11.93
C LEU A 86 -3.58 -3.04 -12.76
N THR A 87 -2.53 -2.42 -12.24
CA THR A 87 -1.21 -2.29 -12.86
C THR A 87 -0.12 -2.43 -11.80
N VAL A 88 1.15 -2.43 -12.23
CA VAL A 88 2.31 -2.46 -11.31
C VAL A 88 2.38 -1.18 -10.47
N GLU A 89 1.86 -0.08 -10.98
CA GLU A 89 1.86 1.24 -10.33
C GLU A 89 0.71 1.42 -9.35
N THR A 90 -0.32 0.58 -9.42
CA THR A 90 -1.57 0.71 -8.65
C THR A 90 -1.87 -0.48 -7.74
N SER A 91 -0.96 -1.45 -7.63
CA SER A 91 -1.12 -2.60 -6.76
C SER A 91 0.23 -3.15 -6.28
N HIS A 92 0.38 -3.36 -4.97
CA HIS A 92 1.58 -3.99 -4.38
C HIS A 92 1.69 -5.49 -4.71
N PHE A 93 0.62 -6.14 -5.17
CA PHE A 93 0.66 -7.55 -5.56
C PHE A 93 1.35 -7.75 -6.92
N GLN A 94 1.34 -6.73 -7.77
CA GLN A 94 1.89 -6.81 -9.12
C GLN A 94 3.39 -6.51 -9.09
N LYS A 95 4.19 -7.51 -9.48
CA LYS A 95 5.64 -7.36 -9.62
C LYS A 95 6.02 -7.01 -11.07
N PRO A 96 6.90 -6.03 -11.30
CA PRO A 96 7.49 -5.78 -12.60
C PRO A 96 8.01 -7.06 -13.26
N ILE A 97 7.88 -7.13 -14.58
CA ILE A 97 8.44 -8.25 -15.36
C ILE A 97 9.95 -8.39 -15.07
N ALA A 98 10.67 -7.28 -14.94
CA ALA A 98 12.10 -7.28 -14.59
C ALA A 98 12.40 -7.99 -13.26
N GLU A 99 11.56 -7.83 -12.23
CA GLU A 99 11.73 -8.55 -10.94
C GLU A 99 11.53 -10.07 -11.12
N LYS A 100 10.61 -10.50 -11.99
CA LYS A 100 10.44 -11.92 -12.33
C LYS A 100 11.67 -12.50 -13.04
N TRP A 101 12.27 -11.73 -13.95
CA TRP A 101 13.52 -12.12 -14.62
C TRP A 101 14.69 -12.18 -13.64
N TRP A 102 14.80 -11.21 -12.74
CA TRP A 102 15.85 -11.17 -11.72
C TRP A 102 15.82 -12.44 -10.86
N LYS A 103 14.66 -12.81 -10.33
CA LYS A 103 14.49 -14.03 -9.53
C LYS A 103 14.88 -15.29 -10.31
N ARG A 104 14.56 -15.33 -11.61
CA ARG A 104 14.91 -16.46 -12.49
C ARG A 104 16.40 -16.57 -12.77
N LEU A 105 17.09 -15.44 -12.93
CA LEU A 105 18.51 -15.38 -13.26
C LEU A 105 19.41 -15.53 -12.03
N PHE A 106 19.03 -14.94 -10.90
CA PHE A 106 19.89 -14.80 -9.72
C PHE A 106 19.38 -15.55 -8.48
N GLY A 107 18.21 -16.20 -8.54
CA GLY A 107 17.69 -17.04 -7.46
C GLY A 107 17.23 -16.30 -6.20
N SER A 108 17.30 -14.97 -6.16
CA SER A 108 16.88 -14.12 -5.05
C SER A 108 15.97 -12.99 -5.52
N GLU A 109 15.19 -12.39 -4.62
CA GLU A 109 14.47 -11.15 -4.94
C GLU A 109 15.41 -9.95 -4.77
N PRO A 110 15.31 -8.90 -5.61
CA PRO A 110 16.14 -7.71 -5.45
C PRO A 110 15.81 -7.03 -4.12
N THR A 111 16.80 -6.90 -3.25
CA THR A 111 16.65 -6.21 -1.97
C THR A 111 16.70 -4.70 -2.19
N GLY A 112 15.54 -4.06 -2.31
CA GLY A 112 15.41 -2.60 -2.30
C GLY A 112 14.49 -2.04 -3.39
N ASN A 113 14.05 -0.81 -3.16
CA ASN A 113 13.24 -0.01 -4.07
C ASN A 113 14.09 0.43 -5.28
N ALA A 114 14.49 -0.52 -6.13
CA ALA A 114 15.34 -0.28 -7.28
C ALA A 114 14.53 0.40 -8.40
N VAL A 115 14.35 1.72 -8.27
CA VAL A 115 13.88 2.61 -9.36
C VAL A 115 14.97 2.79 -10.44
N SER A 116 16.15 2.20 -10.27
CA SER A 116 17.20 2.23 -11.28
C SER A 116 17.22 0.93 -12.08
N CYS A 117 16.71 1.02 -13.32
CA CYS A 117 17.05 0.09 -14.38
C CYS A 117 18.59 -0.06 -14.43
N PRO A 118 19.16 -1.27 -14.45
CA PRO A 118 20.60 -1.42 -14.60
C PRO A 118 21.00 -0.79 -15.92
N GLN A 119 21.76 0.30 -15.87
CA GLN A 119 22.34 0.88 -17.08
C GLN A 119 23.28 -0.18 -17.68
N PRO A 120 23.26 -0.39 -19.00
CA PRO A 120 24.23 -1.26 -19.64
C PRO A 120 25.63 -0.79 -19.22
N ALA A 121 26.48 -1.75 -18.85
CA ALA A 121 27.87 -1.47 -18.52
C ALA A 121 28.44 -0.60 -19.65
N LYS A 122 28.86 0.62 -19.31
CA LYS A 122 29.62 1.46 -20.24
C LYS A 122 30.93 0.70 -20.50
N GLU A 123 31.15 0.42 -21.78
CA GLU A 123 32.40 -0.11 -22.33
C GLU A 123 33.60 0.77 -21.94
#